data_AF-A0A961W6S2-F1
#
_entry.id   AF-A0A961W6S2-F1
#
_cell.length_a   1.000
_cell.length_b   1.000
_cell.length_c   1.000
_cell.angle_alpha   90.00
_cell.angle_beta   90.00
_cell.angle_gamma   90.00
#
_symmetry.space_group_name_H-M   'P 1'
#
loop_
_entity.id
_entity.type
_entity.pdbx_description
1 polymer ?
#
loop_
_entity_poly.entity_id
_entity_poly.type
_entity_poly.pdbx_seq_one_letter_code
_entity_poly.pdbx_strand_id
1 'polypeptide(L)'
;MVTFDAVSAAERLVRERFPEARAAWLGGSAATGSMTPMSDLDITVLLSSKPAPFRESLIVEGRPVELFVHTEDSLWFFCAQDRRRRRPTMLRLIGTSIVIVDVDGAGKRLQDQFHRLDQEGPSALTPEEVEAARYVVTDLLDDLRADGPEVLSVAATLFRETAELVLGANARWSGAGKWLLRELRAFDADQATNHADALSHGLAAVGSGDIAPMQNATNAALTAVGGRLFDGYRGTRSGESNPPPGTEKALMAAELELMSGVLWRDEQRIRDLLHPDFLEIGRSGKLWTRSDIIAVLAKDQDRTPPDTDEWRFTPLTSDLVLLTYRTTRDNTESRHSSIWDISGVQPTMRFHQGTLVSRL
;
A
#
# COMPACT_ATOMS: atom_id res chain seq x y z
N MET A 1 -41.34 -4.41 -6.59
CA MET A 1 -40.14 -3.65 -6.15
C MET A 1 -39.40 -3.26 -7.40
N VAL A 2 -39.15 -1.97 -7.61
CA VAL A 2 -38.23 -1.51 -8.67
C VAL A 2 -36.84 -2.01 -8.29
N THR A 3 -36.21 -2.80 -9.15
CA THR A 3 -34.83 -3.26 -8.98
C THR A 3 -33.92 -2.03 -9.02
N PHE A 4 -33.12 -1.82 -7.97
CA PHE A 4 -32.13 -0.75 -7.95
C PHE A 4 -31.10 -0.99 -9.05
N ASP A 5 -31.02 -0.08 -10.01
CA ASP A 5 -30.00 -0.12 -11.06
C ASP A 5 -28.75 0.61 -10.58
N ALA A 6 -27.77 -0.17 -10.12
CA ALA A 6 -26.51 0.33 -9.59
C ALA A 6 -25.71 1.12 -10.65
N VAL A 7 -25.78 0.72 -11.92
CA VAL A 7 -25.04 1.40 -13.01
C VAL A 7 -25.65 2.78 -13.23
N SER A 8 -26.96 2.85 -13.46
CA SER A 8 -27.65 4.14 -13.66
C SER A 8 -27.54 5.07 -12.44
N ALA A 9 -27.56 4.52 -11.22
CA ALA A 9 -27.37 5.31 -10.01
C ALA A 9 -25.94 5.88 -9.90
N ALA A 10 -24.93 5.05 -10.16
CA ALA A 10 -23.52 5.47 -10.15
C ALA A 10 -23.24 6.51 -11.25
N GLU A 11 -23.73 6.30 -12.47
CA GLU A 11 -23.60 7.25 -13.57
C GLU A 11 -24.19 8.62 -13.23
N ARG A 12 -25.42 8.64 -12.70
CA ARG A 12 -26.10 9.88 -12.31
C ARG A 12 -25.32 10.62 -11.22
N LEU A 13 -24.88 9.90 -10.20
CA LEU A 13 -24.08 10.45 -9.11
C LEU A 13 -22.79 11.09 -9.63
N VAL A 14 -22.04 10.39 -10.49
CA VAL A 14 -20.80 10.90 -11.07
C VAL A 14 -21.06 12.16 -11.89
N ARG A 15 -22.08 12.16 -12.76
CA ARG A 15 -22.39 13.33 -13.60
C ARG A 15 -22.83 14.56 -12.80
N GLU A 16 -23.53 14.38 -11.69
CA GLU A 16 -23.97 15.47 -10.83
C GLU A 16 -22.81 16.04 -10.00
N ARG A 17 -21.97 15.15 -9.44
CA ARG A 17 -20.90 15.49 -8.50
C ARG A 17 -19.58 15.91 -9.16
N PHE A 18 -19.28 15.32 -10.31
CA PHE A 18 -18.02 15.46 -11.05
C PHE A 18 -18.30 15.68 -12.54
N PRO A 19 -18.95 16.81 -12.91
CA PRO A 19 -19.26 17.10 -14.31
C PRO A 19 -18.02 17.17 -15.21
N GLU A 20 -16.84 17.41 -14.64
CA GLU A 20 -15.53 17.43 -15.31
C GLU A 20 -14.81 16.06 -15.33
N ALA A 21 -15.45 14.99 -14.89
CA ALA A 21 -14.86 13.65 -14.91
C ALA A 21 -14.51 13.22 -16.35
N ARG A 22 -13.24 12.82 -16.53
CA ARG A 22 -12.78 12.23 -17.80
C ARG A 22 -13.28 10.80 -17.95
N ALA A 23 -13.29 10.05 -16.86
CA ALA A 23 -13.78 8.69 -16.81
C ALA A 23 -14.30 8.35 -15.41
N ALA A 24 -15.10 7.29 -15.31
CA ALA A 24 -15.48 6.69 -14.04
C ALA A 24 -15.78 5.20 -14.21
N TRP A 25 -15.55 4.46 -13.13
CA TRP A 25 -15.70 3.03 -13.07
C TRP A 25 -16.53 2.63 -11.86
N LEU A 26 -17.45 1.68 -12.04
CA LEU A 26 -18.20 1.04 -10.97
C LEU A 26 -17.59 -0.34 -10.70
N GLY A 27 -16.95 -0.50 -9.55
CA GLY A 27 -16.25 -1.71 -9.14
C GLY A 27 -17.05 -2.59 -8.17
N GLY A 28 -16.30 -3.46 -7.48
CA GLY A 28 -16.82 -4.21 -6.34
C GLY A 28 -17.90 -5.24 -6.69
N SER A 29 -18.85 -5.39 -5.77
CA SER A 29 -19.92 -6.38 -5.93
C SER A 29 -20.88 -6.09 -7.09
N ALA A 30 -20.96 -4.83 -7.53
CA ALA A 30 -21.75 -4.42 -8.69
C ALA A 30 -21.17 -4.97 -10.00
N ALA A 31 -19.86 -4.83 -10.21
CA ALA A 31 -19.19 -5.32 -11.41
C ALA A 31 -19.19 -6.86 -11.51
N THR A 32 -19.14 -7.56 -10.38
CA THR A 32 -19.09 -9.02 -10.31
C THR A 32 -20.48 -9.69 -10.29
N GLY A 33 -21.56 -8.91 -10.30
CA GLY A 33 -22.93 -9.43 -10.21
C GLY A 33 -23.28 -10.07 -8.86
N SER A 34 -22.42 -9.91 -7.84
CA SER A 34 -22.58 -10.52 -6.52
C SER A 34 -23.16 -9.55 -5.48
N MET A 35 -23.90 -8.52 -5.93
CA MET A 35 -24.47 -7.51 -5.03
C MET A 35 -25.48 -8.12 -4.06
N THR A 36 -25.43 -7.62 -2.83
CA THR A 36 -26.44 -7.88 -1.80
C THR A 36 -27.15 -6.57 -1.45
N PRO A 37 -28.28 -6.61 -0.73
CA PRO A 37 -28.91 -5.41 -0.20
C PRO A 37 -27.98 -4.56 0.68
N MET A 38 -26.98 -5.19 1.32
CA MET A 38 -25.99 -4.54 2.18
C MET A 38 -24.73 -4.08 1.43
N SER A 39 -24.64 -4.33 0.13
CA SER A 39 -23.48 -3.94 -0.68
C SER A 39 -23.43 -2.42 -0.87
N ASP A 40 -22.23 -1.89 -0.65
CA ASP A 40 -21.79 -0.57 -1.08
C ASP A 40 -21.59 -0.50 -2.60
N LEU A 41 -21.54 0.73 -3.12
CA LEU A 41 -21.07 1.02 -4.47
C LEU A 41 -19.64 1.56 -4.40
N ASP A 42 -18.70 0.82 -4.97
CA ASP A 42 -17.31 1.27 -5.15
C ASP A 42 -17.20 2.02 -6.47
N ILE A 43 -17.06 3.35 -6.43
CA ILE A 43 -16.99 4.18 -7.64
C ILE A 43 -15.63 4.88 -7.70
N THR A 44 -14.87 4.61 -8.76
CA THR A 44 -13.61 5.31 -9.04
C THR A 44 -13.84 6.40 -10.09
N VAL A 45 -13.37 7.62 -9.85
CA VAL A 45 -13.55 8.79 -10.73
C VAL A 45 -12.19 9.33 -11.17
N LEU A 46 -12.01 9.55 -12.46
CA LEU A 46 -10.81 10.14 -13.05
C LEU A 46 -11.02 11.63 -13.34
N LEU A 47 -10.25 12.48 -12.67
CA LEU A 47 -10.16 13.92 -12.95
C LEU A 47 -8.83 14.26 -13.62
N SER A 48 -8.80 15.38 -14.34
CA SER A 48 -7.55 15.89 -14.95
C SER A 48 -6.58 16.48 -13.93
N SER A 49 -7.09 16.97 -12.79
CA SER A 49 -6.28 17.67 -11.78
C SER A 49 -6.97 17.68 -10.41
N LYS A 50 -6.66 18.69 -9.57
CA LYS A 50 -7.30 18.91 -8.26
C LYS A 50 -8.84 18.94 -8.39
N PRO A 51 -9.58 18.47 -7.37
CA PRO A 51 -9.12 18.15 -6.01
C PRO A 51 -8.53 16.75 -5.77
N ALA A 52 -8.37 15.91 -6.81
CA ALA A 52 -7.79 14.58 -6.67
C ALA A 52 -6.31 14.57 -6.20
N PRO A 53 -5.84 13.53 -5.48
CA PRO A 53 -6.58 12.34 -5.07
C PRO A 53 -7.28 12.48 -3.71
N PHE A 54 -8.46 11.90 -3.55
CA PHE A 54 -9.13 11.76 -2.24
C PHE A 54 -10.14 10.60 -2.24
N ARG A 55 -10.56 10.19 -1.04
CA ARG A 55 -11.66 9.25 -0.83
C ARG A 55 -12.80 9.93 -0.09
N GLU A 56 -14.03 9.59 -0.45
CA GLU A 56 -15.21 10.07 0.25
C GLU A 56 -16.25 8.95 0.40
N SER A 57 -16.79 8.80 1.60
CA SER A 57 -17.86 7.88 1.92
C SER A 57 -19.17 8.66 2.07
N LEU A 58 -20.24 8.21 1.44
CA LEU A 58 -21.55 8.88 1.51
C LEU A 58 -22.71 7.91 1.38
N ILE A 59 -23.93 8.39 1.66
CA ILE A 59 -25.16 7.61 1.52
C ILE A 59 -26.00 8.21 0.38
N VAL A 60 -26.29 7.41 -0.66
CA VAL A 60 -27.18 7.77 -1.77
C VAL A 60 -28.37 6.84 -1.78
N GLU A 61 -29.58 7.42 -1.70
CA GLU A 61 -30.84 6.65 -1.70
C GLU A 61 -30.84 5.52 -0.64
N GLY A 62 -30.22 5.78 0.53
CA GLY A 62 -30.12 4.82 1.64
C GLY A 62 -29.01 3.77 1.50
N ARG A 63 -28.18 3.84 0.45
CA ARG A 63 -27.08 2.91 0.18
C ARG A 63 -25.71 3.56 0.41
N PRO A 64 -24.75 2.88 1.05
CA PRO A 64 -23.37 3.36 1.13
C PRO A 64 -22.69 3.41 -0.24
N VAL A 65 -21.94 4.47 -0.49
CA VAL A 65 -21.11 4.67 -1.67
C VAL A 65 -19.72 5.10 -1.20
N GLU A 66 -18.70 4.42 -1.72
CA GLU A 66 -17.30 4.81 -1.57
C GLU A 66 -16.82 5.41 -2.90
N LEU A 67 -16.44 6.68 -2.88
CA LEU A 67 -15.85 7.39 -4.01
C LEU A 67 -14.32 7.40 -3.86
N PHE A 68 -13.63 6.93 -4.91
CA PHE A 68 -12.18 6.99 -5.06
C PHE A 68 -11.85 7.95 -6.20
N VAL A 69 -11.47 9.18 -5.89
CA VAL A 69 -11.27 10.23 -6.90
C VAL A 69 -9.78 10.40 -7.14
N HIS A 70 -9.34 10.25 -8.38
CA HIS A 70 -7.93 10.15 -8.75
C HIS A 70 -7.60 10.95 -10.02
N THR A 71 -6.34 11.37 -10.13
CA THR A 71 -5.68 11.66 -11.40
C THR A 71 -5.00 10.42 -11.96
N GLU A 72 -4.67 10.40 -13.25
CA GLU A 72 -3.95 9.29 -13.89
C GLU A 72 -2.62 8.97 -13.16
N ASP A 73 -1.86 10.00 -12.77
CA ASP A 73 -0.62 9.84 -11.98
C ASP A 73 -0.88 9.14 -10.64
N SER A 74 -1.93 9.54 -9.92
CA SER A 74 -2.25 8.91 -8.63
C SER A 74 -2.75 7.47 -8.80
N LEU A 75 -3.47 7.15 -9.88
CA LEU A 75 -3.84 5.77 -10.19
C LEU A 75 -2.61 4.89 -10.38
N TRP A 76 -1.64 5.36 -11.16
CA TRP A 76 -0.38 4.64 -11.38
C TRP A 76 0.45 4.51 -10.10
N PHE A 77 0.46 5.53 -9.25
CA PHE A 77 1.09 5.46 -7.93
C PHE A 77 0.48 4.34 -7.07
N PHE A 78 -0.84 4.26 -6.94
CA PHE A 78 -1.51 3.21 -6.17
C PHE A 78 -1.39 1.83 -6.82
N CYS A 79 -1.39 1.75 -8.15
CA CYS A 79 -1.08 0.51 -8.88
C CYS A 79 0.32 -0.02 -8.55
N ALA A 80 1.32 0.86 -8.42
CA ALA A 80 2.66 0.44 -8.02
C ALA A 80 2.67 -0.08 -6.56
N GLN A 81 1.90 0.53 -5.67
CA GLN A 81 1.74 0.04 -4.28
C GLN A 81 1.05 -1.32 -4.22
N ASP A 82 0.00 -1.54 -5.01
CA ASP A 82 -0.70 -2.83 -5.10
C ASP A 82 0.28 -3.96 -5.43
N ARG A 83 1.14 -3.76 -6.43
CA ARG A 83 2.14 -4.76 -6.86
C ARG A 83 3.14 -5.07 -5.76
N ARG A 84 3.62 -4.04 -5.05
CA ARG A 84 4.61 -4.16 -3.98
C ARG A 84 4.07 -4.86 -2.75
N ARG A 85 2.88 -4.46 -2.29
CA ARG A 85 2.19 -5.08 -1.15
C ARG A 85 1.46 -6.36 -1.53
N ARG A 86 1.51 -6.73 -2.82
CA ARG A 86 0.88 -7.91 -3.40
C ARG A 86 -0.63 -7.98 -3.12
N ARG A 87 -1.31 -6.85 -3.17
CA ARG A 87 -2.76 -6.74 -2.94
C ARG A 87 -3.38 -5.88 -4.04
N PRO A 88 -4.15 -6.45 -4.98
CA PRO A 88 -4.58 -5.77 -6.20
C PRO A 88 -5.85 -4.93 -5.96
N THR A 89 -5.75 -3.88 -5.13
CA THR A 89 -6.90 -3.04 -4.77
C THR A 89 -7.26 -2.09 -5.91
N MET A 90 -6.36 -1.17 -6.25
CA MET A 90 -6.53 -0.21 -7.34
C MET A 90 -6.61 -0.91 -8.70
N LEU A 91 -5.77 -1.94 -8.91
CA LEU A 91 -5.78 -2.79 -10.10
C LEU A 91 -7.17 -3.35 -10.40
N ARG A 92 -7.88 -3.86 -9.39
CA ARG A 92 -9.21 -4.47 -9.58
C ARG A 92 -10.35 -3.46 -9.50
N LEU A 93 -10.22 -2.38 -8.73
CA LEU A 93 -11.18 -1.26 -8.72
C LEU A 93 -11.37 -0.67 -10.13
N ILE A 94 -10.35 -0.74 -10.98
CA ILE A 94 -10.41 -0.30 -12.37
C ILE A 94 -10.48 -1.48 -13.35
N GLY A 95 -9.55 -2.42 -13.28
CA GLY A 95 -9.39 -3.50 -14.27
C GLY A 95 -10.54 -4.52 -14.31
N THR A 96 -11.31 -4.66 -13.22
CA THR A 96 -12.44 -5.61 -13.15
C THR A 96 -13.79 -4.93 -12.99
N SER A 97 -13.85 -3.63 -13.32
CA SER A 97 -15.02 -2.77 -13.12
C SER A 97 -15.89 -2.64 -14.38
N ILE A 98 -17.02 -1.96 -14.23
CA ILE A 98 -17.84 -1.48 -15.35
C ILE A 98 -17.46 -0.02 -15.63
N VAL A 99 -17.10 0.32 -16.86
CA VAL A 99 -16.90 1.72 -17.27
C VAL A 99 -18.28 2.39 -17.36
N ILE A 100 -18.47 3.45 -16.59
CA ILE A 100 -19.76 4.19 -16.49
C ILE A 100 -19.66 5.61 -17.08
N VAL A 101 -18.46 6.17 -17.15
CA VAL A 101 -18.16 7.42 -17.87
C VAL A 101 -16.85 7.23 -18.61
N ASP A 102 -16.79 7.66 -19.88
CA ASP A 102 -15.56 7.71 -20.67
C ASP A 102 -15.67 8.81 -21.73
N VAL A 103 -15.10 9.98 -21.44
CA VAL A 103 -15.23 11.18 -22.28
C VAL A 103 -14.20 11.20 -23.40
N ASP A 104 -13.00 10.68 -23.15
CA ASP A 104 -11.85 10.79 -24.04
C ASP A 104 -11.14 9.44 -24.32
N GLY A 105 -11.76 8.32 -23.94
CA GLY A 105 -11.22 6.98 -24.12
C GLY A 105 -10.21 6.56 -23.05
N ALA A 106 -9.89 7.42 -22.07
CA ALA A 106 -9.04 7.04 -20.94
C ALA A 106 -9.67 5.95 -20.07
N GLY A 107 -11.01 5.94 -19.95
CA GLY A 107 -11.75 4.96 -19.17
C GLY A 107 -11.44 3.53 -19.58
N LYS A 108 -11.68 3.22 -20.86
CA LYS A 108 -11.41 1.89 -21.41
C LYS A 108 -9.92 1.56 -21.47
N ARG A 109 -9.07 2.53 -21.84
CA ARG A 109 -7.62 2.33 -21.95
C ARG A 109 -7.00 1.90 -20.62
N LEU A 110 -7.30 2.63 -19.54
CA LEU A 110 -6.77 2.35 -18.21
C LEU A 110 -7.34 1.05 -17.65
N GLN A 111 -8.63 0.79 -17.89
CA GLN A 111 -9.25 -0.50 -17.55
C GLN A 111 -8.48 -1.68 -18.17
N ASP A 112 -8.21 -1.64 -19.46
CA ASP A 112 -7.51 -2.73 -20.15
C ASP A 112 -6.07 -2.91 -19.66
N GLN A 113 -5.38 -1.81 -19.36
CA GLN A 113 -4.03 -1.83 -18.81
C GLN A 113 -4.01 -2.45 -17.41
N PHE A 114 -4.92 -2.03 -16.53
CA PHE A 114 -4.95 -2.49 -15.14
C PHE A 114 -5.46 -3.93 -15.06
N HIS A 115 -6.40 -4.31 -15.92
CA HIS A 115 -6.83 -5.71 -16.04
C HIS A 115 -5.66 -6.61 -16.45
N ARG A 116 -4.86 -6.21 -17.44
CA ARG A 116 -3.68 -6.98 -17.87
C ARG A 116 -2.68 -7.16 -16.73
N LEU A 117 -2.39 -6.10 -15.99
CA LEU A 117 -1.48 -6.14 -14.84
C LEU A 117 -2.01 -7.01 -13.69
N ASP A 118 -3.33 -7.03 -13.46
CA ASP A 118 -3.96 -7.95 -12.51
C ASP A 118 -3.79 -9.42 -12.95
N GLN A 119 -3.95 -9.71 -14.24
CA GLN A 119 -3.73 -11.05 -14.79
C GLN A 119 -2.26 -11.49 -14.79
N GLU A 120 -1.30 -10.56 -14.89
CA GLU A 120 0.13 -10.85 -14.78
C GLU A 120 0.54 -11.33 -13.38
N GLY A 121 -0.19 -10.92 -12.34
CA GLY A 121 0.10 -11.30 -10.95
C GLY A 121 1.23 -10.49 -10.29
N PRO A 122 1.43 -10.68 -8.97
CA PRO A 122 2.58 -10.11 -8.26
C PRO A 122 3.84 -10.94 -8.53
N SER A 123 5.01 -10.33 -8.26
CA SER A 123 6.26 -11.09 -8.15
C SER A 123 6.16 -12.15 -7.06
N ALA A 124 6.81 -13.31 -7.25
CA ALA A 124 6.97 -14.31 -6.20
C ALA A 124 7.76 -13.73 -5.01
N LEU A 125 7.58 -14.33 -3.81
CA LEU A 125 8.44 -14.02 -2.67
C LEU A 125 9.87 -14.48 -2.98
N THR A 126 10.87 -13.74 -2.51
CA THR A 126 12.26 -14.23 -2.55
C THR A 126 12.43 -15.42 -1.62
N PRO A 127 13.48 -16.25 -1.80
CA PRO A 127 13.78 -17.35 -0.88
C PRO A 127 13.87 -16.90 0.59
N GLU A 128 14.47 -15.74 0.85
CA GLU A 128 14.61 -15.16 2.20
C GLU A 128 13.25 -14.74 2.78
N GLU A 129 12.37 -14.16 1.96
CA GLU A 129 11.00 -13.82 2.37
C GLU A 129 10.17 -15.07 2.68
N VAL A 130 10.34 -16.14 1.90
CA VAL A 130 9.70 -17.44 2.16
C VAL A 130 10.22 -18.04 3.48
N GLU A 131 11.53 -18.01 3.73
CA GLU A 131 12.11 -18.47 5.00
C GLU A 131 11.59 -17.65 6.18
N ALA A 132 11.55 -16.32 6.08
CA ALA A 132 11.03 -15.46 7.14
C ALA A 132 9.55 -15.76 7.44
N ALA A 133 8.72 -15.91 6.41
CA ALA A 133 7.31 -16.26 6.58
C ALA A 133 7.13 -17.68 7.16
N ARG A 134 7.93 -18.66 6.73
CA ARG A 134 7.93 -20.01 7.32
C ARG A 134 8.31 -20.01 8.79
N TYR A 135 9.28 -19.18 9.18
CA TYR A 135 9.65 -19.01 10.59
C TYR A 135 8.48 -18.45 11.40
N VAL A 136 7.85 -17.35 10.94
CA VAL A 136 6.69 -16.74 11.61
C VAL A 136 5.54 -17.74 11.77
N VAL A 137 5.21 -18.49 10.70
CA VAL A 137 4.15 -19.51 10.75
C VAL A 137 4.52 -20.66 11.67
N THR A 138 5.79 -21.06 11.74
CA THR A 138 6.26 -22.12 12.66
C THR A 138 6.15 -21.68 14.12
N ASP A 139 6.58 -20.47 14.44
CA ASP A 139 6.53 -19.89 15.78
C ASP A 139 5.08 -19.78 16.28
N LEU A 140 4.19 -19.21 15.47
CA LEU A 140 2.75 -19.12 15.77
C LEU A 140 2.09 -20.50 15.93
N LEU A 141 2.54 -21.50 15.17
CA LEU A 141 2.03 -22.86 15.25
C LEU A 141 2.46 -23.56 16.55
N ASP A 142 3.65 -23.26 17.06
CA ASP A 142 4.14 -23.78 18.35
C ASP A 142 3.49 -23.06 19.55
N ASP A 143 3.09 -21.80 19.37
CA ASP A 143 2.30 -21.03 20.34
C ASP A 143 0.82 -21.42 20.39
N LEU A 144 0.31 -22.14 19.38
CA LEU A 144 -1.09 -22.58 19.35
C LEU A 144 -1.35 -23.67 20.41
N ARG A 145 -1.84 -23.25 21.57
CA ARG A 145 -2.15 -24.11 22.73
C ARG A 145 -3.64 -24.04 23.09
N ALA A 146 -4.27 -25.20 23.26
CA ALA A 146 -5.72 -25.32 23.48
C ALA A 146 -6.23 -24.62 24.76
N ASP A 147 -5.39 -24.50 25.80
CA ASP A 147 -5.83 -24.08 27.13
C ASP A 147 -5.64 -22.58 27.43
N GLY A 148 -5.23 -21.79 26.43
CA GLY A 148 -4.90 -20.37 26.60
C GLY A 148 -6.04 -19.41 26.19
N PRO A 149 -6.27 -18.30 26.92
CA PRO A 149 -7.24 -17.28 26.51
C PRO A 149 -6.88 -16.61 25.16
N GLU A 150 -5.63 -16.75 24.74
CA GLU A 150 -5.06 -16.18 23.53
C GLU A 150 -5.20 -17.11 22.30
N VAL A 151 -5.69 -18.35 22.48
CA VAL A 151 -5.69 -19.38 21.42
C VAL A 151 -6.42 -18.92 20.14
N LEU A 152 -7.51 -18.18 20.27
CA LEU A 152 -8.25 -17.65 19.12
C LEU A 152 -7.49 -16.53 18.41
N SER A 153 -6.77 -15.69 19.16
CA SER A 153 -5.92 -14.63 18.61
C SER A 153 -4.73 -15.22 17.84
N VAL A 154 -4.09 -16.25 18.41
CA VAL A 154 -3.01 -17.00 17.76
C VAL A 154 -3.55 -17.70 16.51
N ALA A 155 -4.67 -18.41 16.60
CA ALA A 155 -5.26 -19.12 15.46
C ALA A 155 -5.68 -18.18 14.32
N ALA A 156 -6.28 -17.02 14.63
CA ALA A 156 -6.65 -16.03 13.61
C ALA A 156 -5.41 -15.43 12.92
N THR A 157 -4.33 -15.18 13.68
CA THR A 157 -3.06 -14.70 13.13
C THR A 157 -2.39 -15.79 12.30
N LEU A 158 -2.34 -17.02 12.80
CA LEU A 158 -1.78 -18.18 12.10
C LEU A 158 -2.52 -18.46 10.80
N PHE A 159 -3.86 -18.34 10.78
CA PHE A 159 -4.67 -18.44 9.57
C PHE A 159 -4.20 -17.42 8.52
N ARG A 160 -4.06 -16.15 8.93
CA ARG A 160 -3.63 -15.08 8.03
C ARG A 160 -2.23 -15.33 7.50
N GLU A 161 -1.26 -15.57 8.37
CA GLU A 161 0.15 -15.75 7.99
C GLU A 161 0.33 -17.00 7.11
N THR A 162 -0.39 -18.09 7.39
CA THR A 162 -0.34 -19.30 6.56
C THR A 162 -0.93 -19.05 5.18
N ALA A 163 -2.06 -18.35 5.08
CA ALA A 163 -2.66 -18.00 3.80
C ALA A 163 -1.75 -17.06 2.99
N GLU A 164 -1.14 -16.05 3.63
CA GLU A 164 -0.20 -15.13 3.00
C GLU A 164 1.08 -15.85 2.54
N LEU A 165 1.59 -16.82 3.30
CA LEU A 165 2.72 -17.66 2.90
C LEU A 165 2.39 -18.49 1.65
N VAL A 166 1.24 -19.17 1.63
CA VAL A 166 0.82 -20.01 0.49
C VAL A 166 0.68 -19.17 -0.78
N LEU A 167 -0.04 -18.05 -0.72
CA LEU A 167 -0.20 -17.14 -1.86
C LEU A 167 1.13 -16.50 -2.27
N GLY A 168 1.91 -16.08 -1.27
CA GLY A 168 3.24 -15.49 -1.38
C GLY A 168 4.21 -16.33 -2.22
N ALA A 169 4.42 -17.57 -1.76
CA ALA A 169 5.33 -18.54 -2.36
C ALA A 169 4.93 -18.94 -3.80
N ASN A 170 3.65 -18.79 -4.16
CA ASN A 170 3.10 -19.16 -5.47
C ASN A 170 2.84 -17.97 -6.40
N ALA A 171 3.45 -16.81 -6.14
CA ALA A 171 3.27 -15.59 -6.95
C ALA A 171 1.79 -15.22 -7.16
N ARG A 172 0.94 -15.47 -6.16
CA ARG A 172 -0.48 -15.07 -6.19
C ARG A 172 -0.69 -13.77 -5.42
N TRP A 173 -1.73 -13.06 -5.84
CA TRP A 173 -2.26 -11.93 -5.10
C TRP A 173 -2.73 -12.35 -3.71
N SER A 174 -2.58 -11.44 -2.74
CA SER A 174 -3.15 -11.51 -1.41
C SER A 174 -4.34 -10.53 -1.31
N GLY A 175 -5.03 -10.52 -0.17
CA GLY A 175 -6.16 -9.65 0.08
C GLY A 175 -6.26 -9.22 1.54
N ALA A 176 -7.07 -8.20 1.79
CA ALA A 176 -7.40 -7.77 3.16
C ALA A 176 -8.78 -8.31 3.59
N GLY A 177 -8.89 -8.71 4.85
CA GLY A 177 -10.13 -9.24 5.42
C GLY A 177 -10.69 -10.41 4.60
N LYS A 178 -11.94 -10.29 4.14
CA LYS A 178 -12.62 -11.35 3.35
C LYS A 178 -11.92 -11.69 2.03
N TRP A 179 -11.12 -10.77 1.48
CA TRP A 179 -10.44 -11.00 0.21
C TRP A 179 -9.28 -11.98 0.32
N LEU A 180 -8.61 -12.08 1.47
CA LEU A 180 -7.53 -13.07 1.66
C LEU A 180 -8.05 -14.50 1.40
N LEU A 181 -9.20 -14.84 2.00
CA LEU A 181 -9.83 -16.13 1.81
C LEU A 181 -10.33 -16.33 0.36
N ARG A 182 -10.75 -15.27 -0.33
CA ARG A 182 -11.16 -15.35 -1.74
C ARG A 182 -9.97 -15.63 -2.66
N GLU A 183 -8.85 -14.96 -2.46
CA GLU A 183 -7.61 -15.25 -3.21
C GLU A 183 -7.14 -16.67 -2.95
N LEU A 184 -7.18 -17.14 -1.70
CA LEU A 184 -6.78 -18.51 -1.37
C LEU A 184 -7.71 -19.55 -2.01
N ARG A 185 -9.02 -19.29 -2.08
CA ARG A 185 -9.97 -20.16 -2.79
C ARG A 185 -9.75 -20.17 -4.30
N ALA A 186 -9.42 -19.02 -4.89
CA ALA A 186 -9.08 -18.96 -6.31
C ALA A 186 -7.81 -19.76 -6.60
N PHE A 187 -6.80 -19.63 -5.74
CA PHE A 187 -5.59 -20.46 -5.79
C PHE A 187 -5.91 -21.96 -5.66
N ASP A 188 -6.74 -22.34 -4.70
CA ASP A 188 -7.16 -23.73 -4.51
C ASP A 188 -7.86 -24.31 -5.74
N ALA A 189 -8.76 -23.54 -6.37
CA ALA A 189 -9.43 -23.94 -7.60
C ALA A 189 -8.43 -24.14 -8.75
N ASP A 190 -7.46 -23.23 -8.89
CA ASP A 190 -6.45 -23.26 -9.94
C ASP A 190 -5.44 -24.40 -9.76
N GLN A 191 -5.07 -24.74 -8.51
CA GLN A 191 -4.04 -25.72 -8.19
C GLN A 191 -4.59 -27.07 -7.71
N ALA A 192 -5.92 -27.21 -7.67
CA ALA A 192 -6.60 -28.38 -7.10
C ALA A 192 -6.14 -28.70 -5.66
N THR A 193 -5.95 -27.66 -4.84
CA THR A 193 -5.64 -27.77 -3.40
C THR A 193 -6.87 -27.43 -2.55
N ASN A 194 -6.74 -27.45 -1.22
CA ASN A 194 -7.84 -27.19 -0.30
C ASN A 194 -7.43 -26.34 0.92
N HIS A 195 -6.41 -25.48 0.78
CA HIS A 195 -5.87 -24.69 1.88
C HIS A 195 -6.92 -23.78 2.51
N ALA A 196 -7.76 -23.13 1.72
CA ALA A 196 -8.82 -22.24 2.19
C ALA A 196 -9.82 -22.96 3.09
N ASP A 197 -10.29 -24.13 2.67
CA ASP A 197 -11.28 -24.89 3.42
C ASP A 197 -10.65 -25.54 4.66
N ALA A 198 -9.43 -26.08 4.54
CA ALA A 198 -8.69 -26.66 5.66
C ALA A 198 -8.37 -25.63 6.75
N LEU A 199 -7.88 -24.44 6.38
CA LEU A 199 -7.59 -23.36 7.33
C LEU A 199 -8.87 -22.78 7.93
N SER A 200 -9.94 -22.62 7.15
CA SER A 200 -11.23 -22.12 7.66
C SER A 200 -11.86 -23.10 8.65
N HIS A 201 -11.82 -24.40 8.34
CA HIS A 201 -12.27 -25.46 9.24
C HIS A 201 -11.39 -25.50 10.51
N GLY A 202 -10.07 -25.39 10.36
CA GLY A 202 -9.12 -25.29 11.46
C GLY A 202 -9.44 -24.16 12.42
N LEU A 203 -9.62 -22.95 11.91
CA LEU A 203 -9.96 -21.78 12.71
C LEU A 203 -11.28 -21.96 13.47
N ALA A 204 -12.30 -22.54 12.82
CA ALA A 204 -13.58 -22.82 13.47
C ALA A 204 -13.48 -23.90 14.56
N ALA A 205 -12.66 -24.94 14.34
CA ALA A 205 -12.43 -26.01 15.31
C ALA A 205 -11.74 -25.48 16.58
N VAL A 206 -10.79 -24.55 16.44
CA VAL A 206 -10.14 -23.89 17.59
C VAL A 206 -11.17 -23.18 18.47
N GLY A 207 -12.18 -22.54 17.86
CA GLY A 207 -13.33 -21.95 18.56
C GLY A 207 -14.11 -22.91 19.45
N SER A 208 -13.99 -24.21 19.21
CA SER A 208 -14.63 -25.29 19.96
C SER A 208 -13.65 -26.05 20.86
N GLY A 209 -12.39 -25.62 20.96
CA GLY A 209 -11.35 -26.23 21.79
C GLY A 209 -10.49 -27.29 21.09
N ASP A 210 -10.70 -27.55 19.79
CA ASP A 210 -9.89 -28.50 19.03
C ASP A 210 -8.90 -27.77 18.12
N ILE A 211 -7.61 -27.82 18.48
CA ILE A 211 -6.53 -27.20 17.71
C ILE A 211 -5.98 -28.08 16.58
N ALA A 212 -6.27 -29.39 16.60
CA ALA A 212 -5.61 -30.35 15.70
C ALA A 212 -5.90 -30.07 14.21
N PRO A 213 -7.13 -29.70 13.79
CA PRO A 213 -7.39 -29.38 12.39
C PRO A 213 -6.59 -28.16 11.90
N MET A 214 -6.41 -27.15 12.75
CA MET A 214 -5.60 -25.97 12.44
C MET A 214 -4.11 -26.33 12.32
N GLN A 215 -3.60 -27.17 13.23
CA GLN A 215 -2.22 -27.64 13.19
C GLN A 215 -1.95 -28.46 11.91
N ASN A 216 -2.87 -29.35 11.55
CA ASN A 216 -2.75 -30.20 10.35
C ASN A 216 -2.76 -29.35 9.06
N ALA A 217 -3.70 -28.41 8.94
CA ALA A 217 -3.78 -27.51 7.78
C ALA A 217 -2.51 -26.67 7.63
N THR A 218 -2.00 -26.13 8.74
CA THR A 218 -0.77 -25.32 8.77
C THR A 218 0.47 -26.15 8.42
N ASN A 219 0.62 -27.34 9.01
CA ASN A 219 1.73 -28.24 8.68
C ASN A 219 1.72 -28.67 7.21
N ALA A 220 0.56 -28.91 6.62
CA ALA A 220 0.44 -29.23 5.20
C ALA A 220 0.89 -28.06 4.31
N ALA A 221 0.46 -26.83 4.63
CA ALA A 221 0.91 -25.62 3.95
C ALA A 221 2.42 -25.40 4.07
N LEU A 222 2.97 -25.53 5.28
CA LEU A 222 4.42 -25.45 5.52
C LEU A 222 5.18 -26.50 4.70
N THR A 223 4.71 -27.76 4.68
CA THR A 223 5.34 -28.86 3.93
C THR A 223 5.48 -28.54 2.44
N ALA A 224 4.47 -27.89 1.85
CA ALA A 224 4.50 -27.48 0.44
C ALA A 224 5.59 -26.45 0.11
N VAL A 225 6.11 -25.73 1.11
CA VAL A 225 7.12 -24.68 0.95
C VAL A 225 8.43 -24.98 1.70
N GLY A 226 8.69 -26.25 2.03
CA GLY A 226 9.96 -26.70 2.64
C GLY A 226 9.88 -27.10 4.12
N GLY A 227 8.69 -27.09 4.71
CA GLY A 227 8.42 -27.53 6.08
C GLY A 227 8.56 -26.42 7.13
N ARG A 228 8.46 -26.82 8.41
CA ARG A 228 8.72 -25.94 9.55
C ARG A 228 10.14 -25.35 9.50
N LEU A 229 10.31 -24.17 10.06
CA LEU A 229 11.62 -23.52 10.19
C LEU A 229 11.70 -22.83 11.55
N PHE A 230 12.62 -23.28 12.39
CA PHE A 230 12.94 -22.62 13.66
C PHE A 230 14.44 -22.73 13.90
N ASP A 231 14.95 -23.96 13.97
CA ASP A 231 16.38 -24.23 14.08
C ASP A 231 17.14 -23.70 12.84
N GLY A 232 18.24 -23.00 13.09
CA GLY A 232 19.07 -22.41 12.05
C GLY A 232 18.54 -21.12 11.40
N TYR A 233 17.33 -20.66 11.72
CA TYR A 233 16.82 -19.38 11.19
C TYR A 233 17.67 -18.20 11.67
N ARG A 234 18.05 -17.32 10.73
CA ARG A 234 18.79 -16.08 11.01
C ARG A 234 18.11 -14.92 10.31
N GLY A 235 17.15 -14.29 10.99
CA GLY A 235 16.51 -13.07 10.53
C GLY A 235 17.15 -11.81 11.12
N THR A 236 17.05 -10.70 10.39
CA THR A 236 17.14 -9.35 10.98
C THR A 236 15.85 -9.06 11.75
N ARG A 237 15.94 -8.51 12.97
CA ARG A 237 14.83 -8.34 13.92
C ARG A 237 13.54 -7.82 13.25
N SER A 238 12.48 -8.62 13.27
CA SER A 238 11.17 -8.30 12.68
C SER A 238 10.53 -7.11 13.42
N GLY A 239 10.67 -5.92 12.84
CA GLY A 239 10.28 -4.63 13.42
C GLY A 239 11.27 -3.52 13.02
N GLU A 240 12.52 -3.90 12.76
CA GLU A 240 13.52 -3.13 12.03
C GLU A 240 13.80 -3.88 10.74
N SER A 241 12.88 -3.84 9.80
CA SER A 241 13.25 -4.13 8.41
C SER A 241 14.30 -3.09 8.04
N ASN A 242 15.57 -3.50 8.09
CA ASN A 242 16.63 -2.67 7.55
C ASN A 242 16.22 -2.36 6.11
N PRO A 243 16.18 -1.07 5.73
CA PRO A 243 15.82 -0.72 4.38
C PRO A 243 16.80 -1.42 3.42
N PRO A 244 16.38 -1.74 2.19
CA PRO A 244 17.21 -2.48 1.24
C PRO A 244 18.65 -1.96 1.20
N PRO A 245 19.68 -2.83 1.07
CA PRO A 245 21.07 -2.37 1.01
C PRO A 245 21.26 -1.23 0.01
N GLY A 246 21.89 -0.13 0.46
CA GLY A 246 22.07 1.08 -0.35
C GLY A 246 20.97 2.13 -0.22
N THR A 247 19.89 1.86 0.53
CA THR A 247 18.81 2.83 0.75
C THR A 247 19.31 4.10 1.45
N GLU A 248 20.18 4.00 2.45
CA GLU A 248 20.74 5.18 3.13
C GLU A 248 21.44 6.12 2.15
N LYS A 249 22.23 5.56 1.22
CA LYS A 249 22.91 6.33 0.17
C LYS A 249 21.92 6.97 -0.80
N ALA A 250 20.86 6.25 -1.18
CA ALA A 250 19.81 6.78 -2.05
C ALA A 250 18.99 7.90 -1.38
N LEU A 251 18.63 7.73 -0.11
CA LEU A 251 17.90 8.73 0.67
C LEU A 251 18.75 9.98 0.90
N MET A 252 20.02 9.80 1.26
CA MET A 252 20.95 10.93 1.40
C MET A 252 21.12 11.68 0.07
N ALA A 253 21.25 10.96 -1.05
CA ALA A 253 21.34 11.59 -2.37
C ALA A 253 20.08 12.38 -2.72
N ALA A 254 18.89 11.81 -2.47
CA ALA A 254 17.60 12.45 -2.73
C ALA A 254 17.35 13.68 -1.81
N GLU A 255 17.76 13.61 -0.54
CA GLU A 255 17.72 14.75 0.39
C GLU A 255 18.63 15.89 -0.10
N LEU A 256 19.87 15.57 -0.43
CA LEU A 256 20.82 16.55 -0.98
C LEU A 256 20.34 17.12 -2.32
N GLU A 257 19.65 16.31 -3.14
CA GLU A 257 19.04 16.74 -4.39
C GLU A 257 18.03 17.87 -4.16
N LEU A 258 17.10 17.68 -3.21
CA LEU A 258 16.11 18.68 -2.80
C LEU A 258 16.74 19.93 -2.19
N MET A 259 17.91 19.81 -1.56
CA MET A 259 18.66 20.93 -1.00
C MET A 259 19.54 21.66 -2.04
N SER A 260 19.68 21.11 -3.24
CA SER A 260 20.49 21.67 -4.33
C SER A 260 19.63 22.44 -5.33
N GLY A 261 19.93 23.71 -5.54
CA GLY A 261 19.25 24.56 -6.52
C GLY A 261 19.54 24.22 -7.98
N VAL A 262 20.48 23.30 -8.24
CA VAL A 262 20.90 22.88 -9.59
C VAL A 262 19.78 22.14 -10.33
N LEU A 263 18.83 21.54 -9.60
CA LEU A 263 17.77 20.68 -10.16
C LEU A 263 16.36 21.26 -10.03
N TRP A 264 16.18 22.43 -9.41
CA TRP A 264 14.85 23.04 -9.24
C TRP A 264 14.23 23.59 -10.55
N ARG A 265 14.91 23.37 -11.69
CA ARG A 265 14.41 23.65 -13.04
C ARG A 265 13.52 22.52 -13.58
N ASP A 266 13.58 21.34 -12.97
CA ASP A 266 12.76 20.19 -13.34
C ASP A 266 11.64 19.99 -12.30
N GLU A 267 10.50 20.63 -12.57
CA GLU A 267 9.31 20.54 -11.72
C GLU A 267 8.84 19.09 -11.59
N GLN A 268 8.96 18.28 -12.65
CA GLN A 268 8.57 16.88 -12.62
C GLN A 268 9.49 16.10 -11.67
N ARG A 269 10.79 16.37 -11.68
CA ARG A 269 11.72 15.73 -10.75
C ARG A 269 11.40 16.06 -9.29
N ILE A 270 11.05 17.30 -8.97
CA ILE A 270 10.60 17.68 -7.61
C ILE A 270 9.31 16.92 -7.27
N ARG A 271 8.37 16.81 -8.21
CA ARG A 271 7.13 16.06 -8.03
C ARG A 271 7.39 14.57 -7.76
N ASP A 272 8.40 14.00 -8.38
CA ASP A 272 8.79 12.60 -8.19
C ASP A 272 9.46 12.36 -6.83
N LEU A 273 10.12 13.38 -6.26
CA LEU A 273 10.79 13.30 -4.94
C LEU A 273 9.86 13.64 -3.76
N LEU A 274 8.77 14.37 -3.98
CA LEU A 274 7.83 14.75 -2.91
C LEU A 274 6.55 13.91 -2.97
N HIS A 275 6.27 13.19 -1.89
CA HIS A 275 5.05 12.40 -1.73
C HIS A 275 3.81 13.29 -1.91
N PRO A 276 2.70 12.82 -2.55
CA PRO A 276 1.49 13.63 -2.75
C PRO A 276 0.98 14.37 -1.51
N ASP A 277 1.05 13.72 -0.35
CA ASP A 277 0.66 14.26 0.97
C ASP A 277 1.80 14.99 1.72
N PHE A 278 2.84 15.44 1.02
CA PHE A 278 3.99 16.07 1.65
C PHE A 278 3.65 17.37 2.41
N LEU A 279 4.25 17.51 3.59
CA LEU A 279 4.18 18.69 4.45
C LEU A 279 5.57 19.11 4.94
N GLU A 280 5.81 20.42 4.99
CA GLU A 280 7.01 20.99 5.61
C GLU A 280 6.64 22.04 6.66
N ILE A 281 7.34 22.01 7.80
CA ILE A 281 7.30 23.11 8.77
C ILE A 281 8.54 23.96 8.56
N GLY A 282 8.35 25.14 7.97
CA GLY A 282 9.42 26.09 7.73
C GLY A 282 9.91 26.75 9.03
N ARG A 283 11.07 27.41 8.97
CA ARG A 283 11.69 28.10 10.12
C ARG A 283 10.76 29.07 10.87
N SER A 284 9.79 29.67 10.19
CA SER A 284 8.80 30.58 10.79
C SER A 284 7.66 29.86 11.52
N GLY A 285 7.62 28.52 11.50
CA GLY A 285 6.47 27.73 11.94
C GLY A 285 5.35 27.63 10.89
N LYS A 286 5.51 28.27 9.73
CA LYS A 286 4.54 28.15 8.62
C LYS A 286 4.55 26.72 8.09
N LEU A 287 3.35 26.14 7.93
CA LEU A 287 3.15 24.87 7.23
C LEU A 287 3.14 25.11 5.72
N TRP A 288 3.90 24.31 4.99
CA TRP A 288 4.02 24.34 3.54
C TRP A 288 3.56 23.00 2.97
N THR A 289 2.68 23.03 1.97
CA THR A 289 2.26 21.83 1.25
C THR A 289 3.21 21.52 0.10
N ARG A 290 3.11 20.31 -0.47
CA ARG A 290 3.78 19.95 -1.74
C ARG A 290 3.61 20.99 -2.83
N SER A 291 2.39 21.51 -3.02
CA SER A 291 2.12 22.51 -4.06
C SER A 291 2.84 23.83 -3.77
N ASP A 292 2.92 24.23 -2.50
CA ASP A 292 3.59 25.48 -2.11
C ASP A 292 5.10 25.38 -2.32
N ILE A 293 5.71 24.27 -1.88
CA ILE A 293 7.15 24.04 -2.04
C ILE A 293 7.54 23.96 -3.51
N ILE A 294 6.79 23.22 -4.35
CA ILE A 294 7.05 23.20 -5.80
C ILE A 294 7.02 24.61 -6.39
N ALA A 295 6.02 25.43 -6.04
CA ALA A 295 5.88 26.79 -6.55
C ALA A 295 6.98 27.74 -6.06
N VAL A 296 7.57 27.49 -4.88
CA VAL A 296 8.68 28.27 -4.32
C VAL A 296 10.01 27.83 -4.93
N LEU A 297 10.29 26.53 -4.96
CA LEU A 297 11.54 25.99 -5.50
C LEU A 297 11.70 26.33 -6.98
N ALA A 298 10.61 26.36 -7.75
CA ALA A 298 10.64 26.79 -9.15
C ALA A 298 11.08 28.26 -9.36
N LYS A 299 11.09 29.09 -8.31
CA LYS A 299 11.42 30.53 -8.36
C LYS A 299 12.78 30.89 -7.75
N ASP A 300 13.33 30.02 -6.89
CA ASP A 300 14.63 30.21 -6.24
C ASP A 300 15.71 29.54 -7.11
N GLN A 301 16.83 30.22 -7.38
CA GLN A 301 17.82 29.73 -8.35
C GLN A 301 19.21 29.70 -7.73
N ASP A 302 19.98 28.68 -8.11
CA ASP A 302 21.42 28.55 -7.87
C ASP A 302 21.84 28.54 -6.39
N ARG A 303 21.25 27.63 -5.60
CA ARG A 303 21.78 27.26 -4.28
C ARG A 303 22.69 26.04 -4.36
N THR A 304 23.93 26.18 -3.91
CA THR A 304 24.78 25.02 -3.59
C THR A 304 24.19 24.28 -2.39
N PRO A 305 24.24 22.94 -2.31
CA PRO A 305 23.87 22.22 -1.08
C PRO A 305 24.73 22.69 0.10
N PRO A 306 24.21 22.74 1.33
CA PRO A 306 25.02 23.06 2.50
C PRO A 306 25.95 21.89 2.84
N ASP A 307 26.95 22.13 3.70
CA ASP A 307 27.70 21.03 4.29
C ASP A 307 26.77 20.26 5.24
N THR A 308 26.86 18.94 5.24
CA THR A 308 26.00 18.07 6.06
C THR A 308 26.81 17.04 6.84
N ASP A 309 26.42 16.80 8.08
CA ASP A 309 26.98 15.75 8.94
C ASP A 309 25.93 15.19 9.91
N GLU A 310 26.36 14.35 10.85
CA GLU A 310 25.49 13.73 11.88
C GLU A 310 24.28 12.96 11.32
N TRP A 311 24.40 12.43 10.10
CA TRP A 311 23.34 11.62 9.48
C TRP A 311 22.97 10.41 10.33
N ARG A 312 21.67 10.25 10.57
CA ARG A 312 21.07 9.06 11.16
C ARG A 312 19.86 8.66 10.33
N PHE A 313 19.74 7.36 10.11
CA PHE A 313 18.65 6.72 9.38
C PHE A 313 17.95 5.79 10.35
N THR A 314 16.72 6.11 10.70
CA THR A 314 15.93 5.35 11.66
C THR A 314 14.71 4.78 10.93
N PRO A 315 14.66 3.48 10.65
CA PRO A 315 13.45 2.84 10.14
C PRO A 315 12.30 3.04 11.13
N LEU A 316 11.19 3.61 10.67
CA LEU A 316 9.97 3.75 11.46
C LEU A 316 9.02 2.57 11.21
N THR A 317 9.00 2.10 9.96
CA THR A 317 8.28 0.90 9.48
C THR A 317 9.08 0.26 8.34
N SER A 318 8.54 -0.77 7.68
CA SER A 318 9.11 -1.32 6.44
C SER A 318 9.18 -0.34 5.28
N ASP A 319 8.32 0.68 5.33
CA ASP A 319 8.08 1.57 4.22
C ASP A 319 8.55 2.99 4.53
N LEU A 320 8.89 3.29 5.80
CA LEU A 320 9.19 4.65 6.26
C LEU A 320 10.53 4.71 6.98
N VAL A 321 11.34 5.70 6.62
CA VAL A 321 12.62 6.00 7.27
C VAL A 321 12.63 7.45 7.73
N LEU A 322 12.92 7.66 9.01
CA LEU A 322 13.25 8.98 9.56
C LEU A 322 14.72 9.26 9.35
N LEU A 323 15.01 10.37 8.68
CA LEU A 323 16.33 10.95 8.57
C LEU A 323 16.47 12.08 9.57
N THR A 324 17.58 12.11 10.30
CA THR A 324 18.00 13.29 11.05
C THR A 324 19.44 13.59 10.74
N TYR A 325 19.76 14.85 10.49
CA TYR A 325 21.11 15.29 10.13
C TYR A 325 21.29 16.76 10.53
N ARG A 326 22.53 17.23 10.50
CA ARG A 326 22.85 18.64 10.70
C ARG A 326 23.36 19.23 9.40
N THR A 327 23.01 20.48 9.17
CA THR A 327 23.51 21.27 8.05
C THR A 327 24.25 22.49 8.57
N THR A 328 25.31 22.87 7.85
CA THR A 328 26.11 24.04 8.12
C THR A 328 26.21 24.88 6.85
N ARG A 329 25.82 26.15 6.93
CA ARG A 329 25.99 27.13 5.84
C ARG A 329 26.32 28.49 6.42
N ASP A 330 27.39 29.12 5.93
CA ASP A 330 27.79 30.48 6.34
C ASP A 330 27.82 30.67 7.88
N ASN A 331 28.41 29.70 8.59
CA ASN A 331 28.45 29.61 10.06
C ASN A 331 27.08 29.49 10.78
N THR A 332 26.00 29.27 10.04
CA THR A 332 24.68 28.96 10.58
C THR A 332 24.47 27.45 10.57
N GLU A 333 24.15 26.89 11.74
CA GLU A 333 23.84 25.48 11.91
C GLU A 333 22.32 25.27 12.07
N SER A 334 21.80 24.22 11.43
CA SER A 334 20.44 23.74 11.64
C SER A 334 20.39 22.23 11.74
N ARG A 335 19.48 21.73 12.58
CA ARG A 335 19.11 20.31 12.65
C ARG A 335 17.88 20.08 11.80
N HIS A 336 17.98 19.05 10.95
CA HIS A 336 16.94 18.68 10.02
C HIS A 336 16.38 17.32 10.39
N SER A 337 15.08 17.17 10.17
CA SER A 337 14.38 15.90 10.25
C SER A 337 13.47 15.75 9.04
N SER A 338 13.57 14.62 8.35
CA SER A 338 12.71 14.28 7.23
C SER A 338 12.20 12.85 7.33
N ILE A 339 10.99 12.60 6.85
CA ILE A 339 10.42 11.26 6.76
C ILE A 339 10.31 10.89 5.29
N TRP A 340 10.91 9.77 4.93
CA TRP A 340 10.92 9.24 3.58
C TRP A 340 10.10 7.97 3.49
N ASP A 341 9.27 7.92 2.45
CA ASP A 341 8.54 6.75 2.03
C ASP A 341 9.31 6.01 0.94
N ILE A 342 9.78 4.81 1.30
CA ILE A 342 10.53 3.90 0.44
C ILE A 342 9.64 2.81 -0.16
N SER A 343 8.31 2.89 0.05
CA SER A 343 7.33 2.00 -0.57
C SER A 343 7.12 2.27 -2.07
N GLY A 344 7.77 3.27 -2.68
CA GLY A 344 7.78 3.52 -4.13
C GLY A 344 9.08 3.09 -4.87
N VAL A 345 9.05 3.04 -6.21
CA VAL A 345 10.25 2.71 -7.06
C VAL A 345 11.40 3.66 -6.76
N GLN A 346 11.05 4.89 -6.45
CA GLN A 346 11.95 5.89 -5.93
C GLN A 346 11.43 6.34 -4.56
N PRO A 347 12.35 6.69 -3.64
CA PRO A 347 11.96 7.21 -2.34
C PRO A 347 11.29 8.57 -2.51
N THR A 348 10.22 8.82 -1.76
CA THR A 348 9.51 10.11 -1.76
C THR A 348 9.43 10.69 -0.36
N MET A 349 9.71 11.97 -0.20
CA MET A 349 9.67 12.64 1.09
C MET A 349 8.22 12.94 1.48
N ARG A 350 7.81 12.55 2.69
CA ARG A 350 6.50 12.84 3.28
C ARG A 350 6.50 14.04 4.21
N PHE A 351 7.63 14.28 4.88
CA PHE A 351 7.74 15.37 5.85
C PHE A 351 9.15 15.94 5.87
N HIS A 352 9.27 17.25 6.08
CA HIS A 352 10.54 17.91 6.36
C HIS A 352 10.39 19.03 7.40
N GLN A 353 11.39 19.19 8.25
CA GLN A 353 11.54 20.33 9.14
C GLN A 353 13.01 20.63 9.38
N GLY A 354 13.38 21.91 9.28
CA GLY A 354 14.69 22.43 9.68
C GLY A 354 14.57 23.39 10.87
N THR A 355 15.35 23.16 11.93
CA THR A 355 15.37 23.99 13.13
C THR A 355 16.78 24.53 13.36
N LEU A 356 16.93 25.85 13.55
CA LEU A 356 18.23 26.44 13.84
C LEU A 356 18.78 25.96 15.18
N VAL A 357 20.08 25.70 15.21
CA VAL A 357 20.82 25.47 16.46
C VAL A 357 21.13 26.84 17.06
N SER A 358 20.45 27.22 18.14
CA SER A 358 20.88 28.39 18.92
C SER A 358 22.11 28.02 19.73
N ARG A 359 23.15 28.85 19.70
CA ARG A 359 24.18 28.81 20.74
C ARG A 359 23.53 29.34 22.02
N LEU A 360 23.26 28.44 22.96
CA LEU A 360 22.82 28.81 24.32
C LEU A 360 23.94 29.52 25.07
#